data_AF-A0A9D2G6H9-F1
#
_entry.id   AF-A0A9D2G6H9-F1
#
_cell.length_a   1.000
_cell.length_b   1.000
_cell.length_c   1.000
_cell.angle_alpha   90.00
_cell.angle_beta   90.00
_cell.angle_gamma   90.00
#
_symmetry.space_group_name_H-M   'P 1'
#
loop_
_entity.id
_entity.type
_entity.pdbx_description
1 polymer ?
#
loop_
_entity_poly.entity_id
_entity_poly.type
_entity_poly.pdbx_seq_one_letter_code
_entity_poly.pdbx_strand_id
1 'polypeptide(L)'
;MKRIHIRKPDIRGFFVKVRNLKKEDIKRHFREKKERRQRILEERRNSRFAKKMQPVYKWMNRLSLPLHFVLACLINFLIEVISRLSIFEAWDYMVGTPLVFLYNAFLIFATFSIVYLVRRRMFARILLSVFWLFLGTCNGYLLTKRVTPFNAQDLKVLSDALELTGNYFN
;
A
#
# COMPACT_ATOMS: atom_id res chain seq x y z
N MET A 1 18.92 -3.13 38.23
CA MET A 1 18.78 -2.39 36.95
C MET A 1 20.14 -2.28 36.27
N LYS A 2 20.33 -2.82 35.06
CA LYS A 2 21.62 -2.75 34.33
C LYS A 2 21.81 -1.32 33.77
N ARG A 3 22.85 -0.60 34.21
CA ARG A 3 23.19 0.74 33.71
C ARG A 3 23.75 0.64 32.28
N ILE A 4 23.02 1.19 31.31
CA ILE A 4 23.49 1.32 29.92
C ILE A 4 24.66 2.32 29.91
N HIS A 5 25.86 1.84 29.60
CA HIS A 5 27.04 2.71 29.40
C HIS A 5 27.09 3.17 27.95
N ILE A 6 26.77 4.44 27.71
CA ILE A 6 26.92 5.08 26.38
C ILE A 6 28.38 5.58 26.29
N ARG A 7 29.21 4.88 25.50
CA ARG A 7 30.56 5.36 25.17
C ARG A 7 30.47 6.63 24.31
N LYS A 8 31.23 7.66 24.66
CA LYS A 8 31.37 8.87 23.84
C LYS A 8 31.97 8.50 22.46
N PRO A 9 31.42 8.97 21.34
CA PRO A 9 31.94 8.67 20.01
C PRO A 9 33.34 9.26 19.82
N ASP A 10 34.27 8.49 19.26
CA ASP A 10 35.64 8.92 18.99
C ASP A 10 35.70 9.80 17.73
N ILE A 11 35.62 11.11 17.96
CA ILE A 11 35.56 12.13 16.91
C ILE A 11 36.94 12.36 16.29
N ARG A 12 38.02 12.30 17.09
CA ARG A 12 39.39 12.54 16.61
C ARG A 12 39.87 11.40 15.73
N GLY A 13 39.61 10.15 16.11
CA GLY A 13 39.92 8.98 15.27
C GLY A 13 39.19 9.00 13.93
N PHE A 14 37.96 9.51 13.89
CA PHE A 14 37.19 9.65 12.65
C PHE A 14 37.83 10.63 11.66
N PHE A 15 38.23 11.84 12.10
CA PHE A 15 38.84 12.84 11.22
C PHE A 15 40.20 12.40 10.67
N VAL A 16 41.03 11.74 11.48
CA VAL A 16 42.32 11.18 11.02
C VAL A 16 42.09 10.12 9.94
N LYS A 17 41.06 9.27 10.11
CA LYS A 17 40.69 8.24 9.15
C LYS A 17 40.19 8.84 7.83
N VAL A 18 39.33 9.85 7.89
CA VAL A 18 38.80 10.55 6.69
C VAL A 18 39.91 11.23 5.90
N ARG A 19 40.88 11.86 6.59
CA ARG A 19 42.01 12.53 5.93
C ARG A 19 42.92 11.56 5.16
N ASN A 20 43.03 10.32 5.62
CA ASN A 20 43.90 9.30 5.02
C ASN A 20 43.16 8.38 4.03
N LEU A 21 41.89 8.65 3.72
CA LEU A 21 41.08 7.77 2.88
C LEU A 21 41.43 7.97 1.40
N LYS A 22 41.97 6.92 0.76
CA LYS A 22 42.30 6.97 -0.67
C LYS A 22 41.04 6.84 -1.51
N LYS A 23 41.01 7.54 -2.65
CA LYS A 23 39.90 7.46 -3.63
C LYS A 23 39.64 6.01 -4.10
N GLU A 24 40.67 5.17 -4.11
CA GLU A 24 40.55 3.75 -4.46
C GLU A 24 39.78 2.94 -3.41
N ASP A 25 40.03 3.18 -2.12
CA ASP A 25 39.33 2.51 -1.02
C ASP A 25 37.85 2.87 -1.02
N ILE A 26 37.53 4.13 -1.34
CA ILE A 26 36.14 4.60 -1.52
C ILE A 26 35.48 3.83 -2.67
N LYS A 27 36.14 3.70 -3.82
CA LYS A 27 35.62 2.95 -4.98
C LYS A 27 35.41 1.47 -4.64
N ARG A 28 36.34 0.84 -3.92
CA ARG A 28 36.22 -0.56 -3.45
C ARG A 28 35.03 -0.71 -2.51
N HIS A 29 34.86 0.19 -1.54
CA HIS A 29 33.72 0.18 -0.63
C HIS A 29 32.37 0.25 -1.36
N PHE A 30 32.24 1.11 -2.38
CA PHE A 30 31.02 1.18 -3.18
C PHE A 30 30.79 -0.09 -4.03
N ARG A 31 31.84 -0.73 -4.56
CA ARG A 31 31.74 -2.02 -5.28
C ARG A 31 31.30 -3.13 -4.33
N GLU A 32 31.98 -3.29 -3.20
CA GLU A 32 31.63 -4.26 -2.16
C GLU A 32 30.20 -4.06 -1.63
N LYS A 33 29.76 -2.80 -1.50
CA LYS A 33 28.37 -2.48 -1.11
C LYS A 33 27.35 -2.91 -2.16
N LYS A 34 27.67 -2.75 -3.45
CA LYS A 34 26.83 -3.26 -4.56
C LYS A 34 26.80 -4.79 -4.58
N GLU A 35 27.95 -5.44 -4.47
CA GLU A 35 28.08 -6.91 -4.44
C GLU A 35 27.39 -7.53 -3.23
N ARG A 36 27.48 -6.88 -2.06
CA ARG A 36 26.75 -7.32 -0.85
C ARG A 36 25.24 -7.25 -1.07
N ARG A 37 24.75 -6.17 -1.69
CA ARG A 37 23.31 -6.05 -2.03
C ARG A 37 22.89 -7.12 -3.03
N GLN A 38 23.72 -7.42 -4.02
CA GLN A 38 23.46 -8.50 -4.98
C GLN A 38 23.42 -9.87 -4.30
N ARG A 39 24.40 -10.20 -3.45
CA ARG A 39 24.40 -11.44 -2.65
C ARG A 39 23.14 -11.60 -1.81
N ILE A 40 22.72 -10.55 -1.09
CA ILE A 40 21.48 -10.58 -0.30
C ILE A 40 20.25 -10.80 -1.20
N LEU A 41 20.20 -10.17 -2.38
CA LEU A 41 19.10 -10.36 -3.33
C LEU A 41 19.08 -11.78 -3.90
N GLU A 42 20.25 -12.34 -4.21
CA GLU A 42 20.41 -13.72 -4.68
C GLU A 42 20.02 -14.72 -3.61
N GLU A 43 20.47 -14.57 -2.37
CA GLU A 43 20.05 -15.39 -1.23
C GLU A 43 18.53 -15.35 -1.04
N ARG A 44 17.91 -14.16 -1.13
CA ARG A 44 16.45 -14.02 -1.06
C ARG A 44 15.76 -14.74 -2.22
N ARG A 45 16.30 -14.63 -3.45
CA ARG A 45 15.76 -15.28 -4.65
C ARG A 45 15.95 -16.80 -4.65
N ASN A 46 17.03 -17.28 -4.02
CA ASN A 46 17.41 -18.69 -3.94
C ASN A 46 16.92 -19.37 -2.65
N SER A 47 16.27 -18.62 -1.76
CA SER A 47 15.64 -19.14 -0.55
C SER A 47 14.63 -20.25 -0.89
N ARG A 48 14.50 -21.22 0.02
CA ARG A 48 13.57 -22.36 -0.16
C ARG A 48 12.14 -21.90 -0.45
N PHE A 49 11.71 -20.81 0.20
CA PHE A 49 10.40 -20.19 -0.02
C PHE A 49 10.28 -19.55 -1.41
N ALA A 50 11.28 -18.78 -1.86
CA ALA A 50 11.23 -18.11 -3.16
C ALA A 50 11.21 -19.11 -4.32
N LYS A 51 11.95 -20.22 -4.22
CA LYS A 51 11.88 -21.31 -5.21
C LYS A 51 10.50 -21.97 -5.24
N LYS A 52 9.92 -22.25 -4.07
CA LYS A 52 8.56 -22.81 -3.97
C LYS A 52 7.50 -21.88 -4.58
N MET A 53 7.65 -20.56 -4.38
CA MET A 53 6.70 -19.56 -4.85
C MET A 53 6.93 -19.08 -6.30
N GLN A 54 8.09 -19.36 -6.91
CA GLN A 54 8.37 -19.02 -8.32
C GLN A 54 7.27 -19.44 -9.31
N PRO A 55 6.79 -20.71 -9.31
CA PRO A 55 5.71 -21.11 -10.21
C PRO A 55 4.40 -20.38 -9.91
N VAL A 56 4.08 -20.15 -8.64
CA VAL A 56 2.90 -19.40 -8.20
C VAL A 56 2.94 -17.96 -8.71
N TYR A 57 4.06 -17.26 -8.54
CA TYR A 57 4.22 -15.90 -9.05
C TYR A 57 4.14 -15.83 -10.58
N LYS A 58 4.70 -16.83 -11.28
CA LYS A 58 4.62 -16.89 -12.75
C LYS A 58 3.17 -17.07 -13.21
N TRP A 59 2.40 -17.90 -12.51
CA TRP A 59 0.99 -18.13 -12.78
C TRP A 59 0.13 -16.90 -12.41
N MET A 60 0.34 -16.32 -11.23
CA MET A 60 -0.32 -15.07 -10.80
C MET A 60 -0.02 -13.89 -11.72
N ASN A 61 1.17 -13.83 -12.32
CA ASN A 61 1.50 -12.77 -13.27
C ASN A 61 0.78 -12.99 -14.62
N ARG A 62 0.64 -14.24 -15.05
CA ARG A 62 -0.12 -14.62 -16.27
C ARG A 62 -1.61 -14.34 -16.11
N LEU A 63 -2.19 -14.69 -14.96
CA LEU A 63 -3.58 -14.42 -14.61
C LEU A 63 -3.76 -13.10 -13.85
N SER A 64 -2.80 -12.18 -13.96
CA SER A 64 -2.85 -10.97 -13.15
C SER A 64 -4.10 -10.14 -13.45
N LEU A 65 -4.45 -9.97 -14.72
CA LEU A 65 -5.66 -9.25 -15.14
C LEU A 65 -6.96 -9.85 -14.56
N PRO A 66 -7.27 -11.15 -14.75
CA PRO A 66 -8.42 -11.78 -14.12
C PRO A 66 -8.42 -11.65 -12.59
N LEU A 67 -7.26 -11.86 -11.95
CA LEU A 67 -7.14 -11.73 -10.50
C LEU A 67 -7.35 -10.29 -10.01
N HIS A 68 -7.01 -9.27 -10.81
CA HIS A 68 -7.31 -7.87 -10.49
C HIS A 68 -8.80 -7.60 -10.58
N PHE A 69 -9.47 -8.18 -11.58
CA PHE A 69 -10.90 -8.03 -11.71
C PHE A 69 -11.64 -8.71 -10.55
N VAL A 70 -11.25 -9.93 -10.18
CA VAL A 70 -11.77 -10.62 -8.99
C VAL A 70 -11.52 -9.79 -7.72
N LEU A 71 -10.32 -9.21 -7.56
CA LEU A 71 -10.02 -8.34 -6.44
C LEU A 71 -10.94 -7.10 -6.42
N ALA A 72 -11.21 -6.49 -7.57
CA ALA A 72 -12.11 -5.35 -7.67
C ALA A 72 -13.56 -5.73 -7.31
N CYS A 73 -14.04 -6.89 -7.77
CA CYS A 73 -15.35 -7.42 -7.37
C CYS A 73 -15.42 -7.67 -5.86
N LEU A 74 -14.38 -8.26 -5.27
CA LEU A 74 -14.31 -8.48 -3.82
C LEU A 74 -14.33 -7.16 -3.05
N ILE A 75 -13.57 -6.15 -3.48
CA ILE A 75 -13.58 -4.83 -2.85
C ILE A 75 -14.97 -4.19 -2.98
N ASN A 76 -15.59 -4.23 -4.16
CA ASN A 76 -16.92 -3.70 -4.38
C ASN A 76 -17.97 -4.38 -3.48
N PHE A 77 -17.89 -5.71 -3.36
CA PHE A 77 -18.75 -6.47 -2.48
C PHE A 77 -18.55 -6.08 -1.01
N LEU A 78 -17.30 -5.95 -0.54
CA LEU A 78 -17.02 -5.51 0.82
C LEU A 78 -17.53 -4.10 1.10
N ILE A 79 -17.42 -3.18 0.14
CA ILE A 79 -17.99 -1.83 0.25
C ILE A 79 -19.51 -1.92 0.41
N GLU A 80 -20.18 -2.77 -0.37
CA GLU A 80 -21.63 -2.96 -0.26
C GLU A 80 -22.06 -3.58 1.07
N VAL A 81 -21.31 -4.56 1.57
CA VAL A 81 -21.51 -5.15 2.90
C VAL A 81 -21.41 -4.09 3.99
N ILE A 82 -20.43 -3.20 3.91
CA ILE A 82 -20.28 -2.09 4.87
C ILE A 82 -21.42 -1.08 4.73
N SER A 83 -21.82 -0.75 3.49
CA SER A 83 -22.87 0.23 3.23
C SER A 83 -24.25 -0.25 3.70
N ARG A 84 -24.53 -1.56 3.59
CA ARG A 84 -25.81 -2.17 4.00
C ARG A 84 -25.78 -2.76 5.40
N LEU A 85 -24.60 -2.83 6.03
CA LEU A 85 -24.37 -3.48 7.32
C LEU A 85 -24.84 -4.96 7.37
N SER A 86 -25.01 -5.59 6.20
CA SER A 86 -25.55 -6.94 6.07
C SER A 86 -24.95 -7.63 4.84
N ILE A 87 -24.42 -8.84 5.05
CA ILE A 87 -23.85 -9.67 3.99
C ILE A 87 -24.95 -10.17 3.04
N PHE A 88 -26.12 -10.51 3.58
CA PHE A 88 -27.24 -11.03 2.80
C PHE A 88 -27.83 -9.96 1.88
N GLU A 89 -27.99 -8.73 2.36
CA GLU A 89 -28.49 -7.65 1.51
C GLU A 89 -27.50 -7.25 0.41
N ALA A 90 -26.20 -7.29 0.70
CA ALA A 90 -25.17 -7.06 -0.30
C ALA A 90 -25.16 -8.17 -1.37
N TRP A 91 -25.41 -9.42 -0.96
CA TRP A 91 -25.60 -10.54 -1.87
C TRP A 91 -26.82 -10.36 -2.76
N ASP A 92 -27.97 -10.01 -2.17
CA ASP A 92 -29.21 -9.76 -2.90
C ASP A 92 -29.07 -8.60 -3.89
N TYR A 93 -28.35 -7.54 -3.52
CA TYR A 93 -28.00 -6.45 -4.45
C TYR A 93 -27.17 -6.94 -5.63
N MET A 94 -26.14 -7.74 -5.36
CA MET A 94 -25.23 -8.28 -6.38
C MET A 94 -25.98 -9.17 -7.38
N VAL A 95 -26.92 -10.00 -6.91
CA VAL A 95 -27.72 -10.90 -7.76
C VAL A 95 -28.89 -10.18 -8.42
N GLY A 96 -29.53 -9.25 -7.72
CA GLY A 96 -30.69 -8.51 -8.22
C GLY A 96 -30.34 -7.44 -9.25
N THR A 97 -29.16 -6.82 -9.14
CA THR A 97 -28.69 -5.77 -10.07
C THR A 97 -27.25 -5.99 -10.54
N PRO A 98 -26.97 -7.12 -11.23
CA PRO A 98 -25.60 -7.55 -11.53
C PRO A 98 -24.85 -6.57 -12.44
N LEU A 99 -25.55 -5.89 -13.36
CA LEU A 99 -24.92 -4.91 -14.25
C LEU A 99 -24.40 -3.68 -13.49
N VAL A 100 -25.14 -3.20 -12.47
CA VAL A 100 -24.73 -2.06 -11.64
C VAL A 100 -23.53 -2.47 -10.78
N PHE A 101 -23.59 -3.66 -10.19
CA PHE A 101 -22.46 -4.22 -9.44
C PHE A 101 -21.20 -4.35 -10.30
N LEU A 102 -21.32 -4.91 -11.51
CA LEU A 102 -20.20 -5.07 -12.43
C LEU A 102 -19.65 -3.74 -12.92
N TYR A 103 -20.51 -2.74 -13.14
CA TYR A 103 -20.07 -1.39 -13.50
C TYR A 103 -19.23 -0.75 -12.38
N ASN A 104 -19.71 -0.82 -11.14
CA ASN A 104 -18.97 -0.31 -9.98
C ASN A 104 -17.65 -1.07 -9.77
N ALA A 105 -17.67 -2.40 -9.88
CA ALA A 105 -16.47 -3.22 -9.83
C ALA A 105 -15.48 -2.88 -10.97
N PHE A 106 -15.98 -2.57 -12.17
CA PHE A 106 -15.16 -2.16 -13.31
C PHE A 106 -14.49 -0.80 -13.07
N LEU A 107 -15.16 0.17 -12.45
CA LEU A 107 -14.55 1.46 -12.07
C LEU A 107 -13.39 1.25 -11.09
N ILE A 108 -13.58 0.43 -10.07
CA ILE A 108 -12.51 0.06 -9.13
C ILE A 108 -11.37 -0.63 -9.89
N PHE A 109 -11.68 -1.60 -10.74
CA PHE A 109 -10.71 -2.31 -11.59
C PHE A 109 -9.90 -1.36 -12.48
N ALA A 110 -10.54 -0.39 -13.11
CA ALA A 110 -9.88 0.58 -13.97
C ALA A 110 -8.80 1.37 -13.22
N THR A 111 -9.04 1.76 -11.96
CA THR A 111 -8.01 2.46 -11.17
C THR A 111 -6.79 1.59 -10.83
N PHE A 112 -6.97 0.27 -10.74
CA PHE A 112 -5.85 -0.65 -10.55
C PHE A 112 -4.92 -0.74 -11.77
N SER A 113 -5.31 -0.24 -12.95
CA SER A 113 -4.41 -0.15 -14.11
C SER A 113 -3.13 0.66 -13.80
N ILE A 114 -3.24 1.67 -12.94
CA ILE A 114 -2.11 2.52 -12.50
C ILE A 114 -1.00 1.70 -11.85
N VAL A 115 -1.35 0.58 -11.21
CA VAL A 115 -0.38 -0.33 -10.57
C VAL A 115 0.69 -0.81 -11.54
N TYR A 116 0.35 -1.00 -12.82
CA TYR A 116 1.29 -1.54 -13.81
C TYR A 116 2.41 -0.56 -14.16
N LEU A 117 2.21 0.74 -13.91
CA LEU A 117 3.22 1.80 -14.10
C LEU A 117 4.28 1.80 -12.97
N VAL A 118 3.97 1.23 -11.81
CA VAL A 118 4.84 1.29 -10.63
C VAL A 118 5.73 0.05 -10.53
N ARG A 119 7.02 0.24 -10.23
CA ARG A 119 8.00 -0.87 -10.06
C ARG A 119 7.60 -1.82 -8.91
N ARG A 120 6.99 -1.30 -7.84
CA ARG A 120 6.48 -2.06 -6.67
C ARG A 120 4.97 -2.34 -6.78
N ARG A 121 4.58 -3.14 -7.77
CA ARG A 121 3.17 -3.43 -8.12
C ARG A 121 2.33 -3.93 -6.93
N MET A 122 2.84 -4.86 -6.12
CA MET A 122 2.09 -5.41 -4.97
C MET A 122 1.77 -4.35 -3.91
N PHE A 123 2.72 -3.46 -3.62
CA PHE A 123 2.52 -2.40 -2.63
C PHE A 123 1.47 -1.39 -3.11
N ALA A 124 1.53 -1.00 -4.39
CA ALA A 124 0.54 -0.09 -4.97
C ALA A 124 -0.89 -0.68 -4.95
N ARG A 125 -1.04 -1.99 -5.15
CA ARG A 125 -2.34 -2.67 -5.03
C ARG A 125 -2.91 -2.54 -3.63
N ILE A 126 -2.12 -2.87 -2.61
CA ILE A 126 -2.57 -2.80 -1.21
C ILE A 126 -2.99 -1.38 -0.87
N LEU A 127 -2.21 -0.38 -1.28
CA LEU A 127 -2.53 1.03 -1.05
C LEU A 127 -3.87 1.41 -1.70
N LEU A 128 -4.07 1.06 -2.98
CA LEU A 128 -5.31 1.35 -3.69
C LEU A 128 -6.52 0.60 -3.11
N SER A 129 -6.34 -0.66 -2.69
CA SER A 129 -7.40 -1.44 -2.03
C SER A 129 -7.84 -0.78 -0.71
N VAL A 130 -6.89 -0.38 0.12
CA VAL A 130 -7.18 0.32 1.38
C VAL A 130 -7.86 1.67 1.11
N PHE A 131 -7.37 2.41 0.12
CA PHE A 131 -7.96 3.69 -0.28
C PHE A 131 -9.42 3.54 -0.72
N TRP A 132 -9.73 2.54 -1.57
CA TRP A 132 -11.11 2.28 -2.01
C TRP A 132 -12.02 1.82 -0.86
N LEU A 133 -11.54 0.93 0.01
CA LEU A 133 -12.30 0.53 1.19
C LEU A 133 -12.58 1.71 2.12
N PHE A 134 -11.61 2.60 2.32
CA PHE A 134 -11.78 3.81 3.11
C PHE A 134 -12.86 4.72 2.51
N LEU A 135 -12.76 5.04 1.21
CA LEU A 135 -13.78 5.86 0.53
C LEU A 135 -15.17 5.21 0.56
N GLY A 136 -15.24 3.91 0.31
CA GLY A 136 -16.49 3.16 0.37
C GLY A 136 -17.10 3.14 1.78
N THR A 137 -16.26 3.02 2.82
CA THR A 137 -16.71 3.09 4.22
C THR A 137 -17.22 4.48 4.56
N CYS A 138 -16.49 5.55 4.17
CA CYS A 138 -16.94 6.93 4.38
C CYS A 138 -18.27 7.19 3.67
N ASN A 139 -18.40 6.72 2.43
CA ASN A 139 -19.64 6.89 1.67
C ASN A 139 -20.81 6.10 2.28
N GLY A 140 -20.58 4.84 2.66
CA GLY A 140 -21.58 4.02 3.35
C GLY A 140 -22.02 4.65 4.67
N TYR A 141 -21.08 5.13 5.48
CA TYR A 141 -21.39 5.87 6.71
C TYR A 141 -22.20 7.13 6.43
N LEU A 142 -21.81 7.95 5.45
CA LEU A 142 -22.55 9.16 5.10
C LEU A 142 -23.97 8.85 4.65
N LEU A 143 -24.18 7.80 3.85
CA LEU A 143 -25.52 7.39 3.42
C LEU A 143 -26.44 6.96 4.58
N THR A 144 -25.88 6.51 5.72
CA THR A 144 -26.67 6.28 6.93
C THR A 144 -27.06 7.56 7.68
N LYS A 145 -26.39 8.69 7.42
CA LYS A 145 -26.59 9.96 8.12
C LYS A 145 -27.26 11.03 7.25
N ARG A 146 -27.10 10.93 5.93
CA ARG A 146 -27.61 11.90 4.96
C ARG A 146 -27.81 11.23 3.60
N VAL A 147 -28.74 11.76 2.81
CA VAL A 147 -29.09 11.25 1.48
C VAL A 147 -28.06 11.57 0.38
N THR A 148 -27.07 12.42 0.66
CA THR A 148 -26.05 12.81 -0.31
C THR A 148 -24.77 12.00 -0.12
N PRO A 149 -24.24 11.36 -1.19
CA PRO A 149 -22.99 10.61 -1.11
C PRO A 149 -21.80 11.51 -0.79
N PHE A 150 -20.64 10.89 -0.53
CA PHE A 150 -19.38 11.62 -0.33
C PHE A 150 -19.08 12.54 -1.52
N ASN A 151 -18.80 13.82 -1.25
CA ASN A 151 -18.57 14.86 -2.24
C ASN A 151 -17.41 15.78 -1.82
N ALA A 152 -16.90 16.59 -2.74
CA ALA A 152 -15.81 17.54 -2.52
C ALA A 152 -16.08 18.52 -1.37
N GLN A 153 -17.34 18.85 -1.10
CA GLN A 153 -17.72 19.70 0.02
C GLN A 153 -17.36 19.07 1.39
N ASP A 154 -17.35 17.74 1.49
CA ASP A 154 -16.97 17.04 2.73
C ASP A 154 -15.48 17.17 3.03
N LEU A 155 -14.66 17.12 1.98
CA LEU A 155 -13.22 17.33 2.09
C LEU A 155 -12.92 18.76 2.54
N LYS A 156 -13.69 19.73 2.04
CA LYS A 156 -13.57 21.13 2.46
C LYS A 156 -13.96 21.30 3.93
N VAL A 157 -15.07 20.72 4.35
CA VAL A 157 -15.49 20.79 5.77
C VAL A 157 -14.47 20.09 6.68
N LEU A 158 -13.88 18.97 6.25
CA LEU A 158 -12.84 18.29 7.00
C LEU A 158 -11.56 19.14 7.11
N SER A 159 -11.14 19.82 6.04
CA SER A 159 -9.99 20.72 6.10
C SER A 159 -10.23 21.89 7.04
N ASP A 160 -11.41 22.51 6.97
CA ASP A 160 -11.80 23.63 7.83
C ASP A 160 -11.85 23.19 9.32
N ALA A 161 -12.35 21.97 9.59
CA ALA A 161 -12.39 21.40 10.93
C ALA A 161 -10.99 21.10 11.50
N LEU A 162 -10.06 20.62 10.69
CA LEU A 162 -8.67 20.37 11.11
C LEU A 162 -7.94 21.68 11.43
N GLU A 163 -8.16 22.73 10.64
CA GLU A 163 -7.62 24.06 10.90
C GLU A 163 -8.16 24.65 12.21
N LEU A 164 -9.47 24.56 12.44
CA LEU A 164 -10.08 24.99 13.70
C LEU A 164 -9.56 24.18 14.90
N THR A 165 -9.42 22.86 14.77
CA THR A 165 -8.83 22.02 15.84
C THR A 165 -7.41 22.47 16.17
N GLY A 166 -6.61 22.80 15.15
CA GLY A 166 -5.28 23.37 15.35
C GLY A 166 -5.30 24.74 16.04
N ASN A 167 -6.35 25.54 15.86
CA ASN A 167 -6.48 26.85 16.51
C ASN A 167 -7.01 26.77 17.96
N TYR A 168 -7.84 25.77 18.28
CA TYR A 168 -8.42 25.59 19.62
C TYR A 168 -7.56 24.71 20.54
N PHE A 169 -6.74 23.82 19.98
CA PHE A 169 -5.93 22.86 20.74
C PHE A 169 -4.42 23.07 20.60
N ASN A 170 -3.97 24.18 19.99
CA ASN A 170 -2.60 24.70 20.18
C ASN A 170 -2.55 25.73 21.30
#